data_AF-A0A2H0YZ43-F1
#
_entry.id   AF-A0A2H0YZ43-F1
#
_cell.length_a   1.000
_cell.length_b   1.000
_cell.length_c   1.000
_cell.angle_alpha   90.00
_cell.angle_beta   90.00
_cell.angle_gamma   90.00
#
_symmetry.space_group_name_H-M   'P 1'
#
loop_
_entity.id
_entity.type
_entity.pdbx_description
1 polymer ?
#
loop_
_entity_poly.entity_id
_entity_poly.type
_entity_poly.pdbx_seq_one_letter_code
_entity_poly.pdbx_strand_id
1 'polypeptide(L)'
;MDASQIYIAISAIVLIVIAVLFVLKRKDRNQKKLSPLAAFAFILVITGIVFGDDRIIGYSLIGIGLVLAIIDIVRIRKKKEQDSNPSQ
;
A
#
# COMPACT_ATOMS: atom_id res chain seq x y z
N MET A 1 -24.84 0.97 -11.98
CA MET A 1 -23.63 1.81 -12.18
C MET A 1 -22.98 1.32 -13.46
N ASP A 2 -22.79 2.20 -14.42
CA ASP A 2 -22.14 1.83 -15.68
C ASP A 2 -20.71 1.34 -15.43
N ALA A 3 -20.22 0.44 -16.29
CA ALA A 3 -18.87 -0.10 -16.19
C ALA A 3 -17.81 1.01 -16.14
N SER A 4 -18.06 2.12 -16.84
CA SER A 4 -17.23 3.33 -16.83
C SER A 4 -17.22 4.04 -15.47
N GLN A 5 -18.35 4.13 -14.77
CA GLN A 5 -18.40 4.72 -13.42
C GLN A 5 -17.63 3.88 -12.40
N ILE A 6 -17.68 2.55 -12.52
CA ILE A 6 -16.95 1.63 -11.64
C ILE A 6 -15.44 1.79 -11.83
N TYR A 7 -14.97 1.87 -13.09
CA TYR A 7 -13.55 2.11 -13.37
C TYR A 7 -13.06 3.43 -12.79
N ILE A 8 -13.82 4.51 -12.97
CA ILE A 8 -13.49 5.84 -12.43
C ILE A 8 -13.40 5.80 -10.90
N ALA A 9 -14.34 5.11 -10.24
CA ALA A 9 -14.33 4.97 -8.79
C ALA A 9 -13.09 4.21 -8.29
N ILE A 10 -12.71 3.11 -8.96
CA ILE A 10 -11.51 2.34 -8.62
C ILE A 10 -10.25 3.19 -8.83
N SER A 11 -10.13 3.87 -9.98
CA SER A 11 -8.98 4.73 -10.28
C SER A 11 -8.85 5.87 -9.26
N ALA A 12 -9.97 6.46 -8.82
CA ALA A 12 -9.98 7.47 -7.77
C ALA A 12 -9.50 6.91 -6.43
N ILE A 13 -9.96 5.72 -6.03
CA ILE A 13 -9.52 5.06 -4.80
C ILE A 13 -8.02 4.76 -4.86
N VAL A 14 -7.51 4.23 -5.98
CA VAL A 14 -6.08 3.95 -6.18
C VAL A 14 -5.26 5.23 -6.06
N LEU A 15 -5.69 6.33 -6.68
CA LEU A 15 -5.01 7.62 -6.58
C LEU A 15 -4.98 8.17 -5.14
N ILE A 16 -6.07 8.02 -4.40
CA ILE A 16 -6.13 8.41 -2.98
C ILE A 16 -5.12 7.57 -2.17
N VAL A 17 -5.05 6.26 -2.39
CA VAL A 17 -4.08 5.39 -1.71
C VAL A 17 -2.65 5.79 -2.04
N ILE A 18 -2.33 6.04 -3.31
CA ILE A 18 -1.00 6.50 -3.75
C ILE A 18 -0.66 7.84 -3.10
N ALA A 19 -1.59 8.80 -3.08
CA ALA A 19 -1.39 10.11 -2.48
C ALA A 19 -1.12 10.01 -0.97
N VAL A 20 -1.90 9.19 -0.25
CA VAL A 20 -1.72 8.93 1.19
C VAL A 20 -0.35 8.29 1.45
N LEU A 21 0.04 7.29 0.67
CA LEU A 21 1.37 6.67 0.78
C LEU A 21 2.49 7.67 0.53
N PHE A 22 2.35 8.55 -0.46
CA PHE A 22 3.36 9.55 -0.78
C PHE A 22 3.49 10.59 0.35
N VAL A 23 2.38 11.05 0.92
CA VAL A 23 2.35 11.98 2.06
C VAL A 23 2.97 11.33 3.31
N LEU A 24 2.66 10.07 3.60
CA LEU A 24 3.26 9.32 4.70
C LEU A 24 4.78 9.12 4.52
N LYS A 25 5.22 8.83 3.30
CA LYS A 25 6.64 8.62 2.97
C LYS A 25 7.45 9.91 3.03
N ARG A 26 6.84 11.08 2.74
CA ARG A 26 7.50 12.40 2.79
C ARG A 26 8.06 12.75 4.19
N LYS A 27 7.51 12.17 5.26
CA LYS A 27 7.98 12.40 6.64
C LYS A 27 9.31 11.70 6.95
N ASP A 28 9.71 10.70 6.16
CA ASP A 28 10.93 9.93 6.41
C ASP A 28 12.03 10.24 5.38
N ARG A 29 12.75 11.34 5.60
CA ARG A 29 13.92 11.74 4.79
C ARG A 29 15.16 10.87 5.00
N ASN A 30 15.05 9.74 5.71
CA ASN A 30 16.15 8.79 5.82
C ASN A 30 15.97 7.66 4.81
N GLN A 31 17.03 7.40 4.05
CA GLN A 31 17.19 6.46 2.92
C GLN A 31 16.93 4.98 3.28
N LYS A 32 15.87 4.68 4.03
CA LYS A 32 15.51 3.30 4.39
C LYS A 32 14.88 2.66 3.15
N LYS A 33 15.67 1.79 2.53
CA LYS A 33 15.31 0.92 1.41
C LYS A 33 13.85 0.45 1.54
N LEU A 34 13.09 0.51 0.46
CA LEU A 34 11.75 -0.07 0.39
C LEU A 34 11.81 -1.47 0.99
N SER A 35 10.99 -1.72 2.02
CA SER A 35 10.88 -3.05 2.60
C SER A 35 10.51 -4.04 1.49
N PRO A 36 11.11 -5.24 1.44
CA PRO A 36 10.68 -6.28 0.52
C PRO A 36 9.16 -6.53 0.59
N LEU A 37 8.57 -6.37 1.78
CA LEU A 37 7.13 -6.48 2.00
C LEU A 37 6.35 -5.37 1.31
N ALA A 38 6.85 -4.13 1.35
CA ALA A 38 6.26 -3.01 0.63
C ALA A 38 6.34 -3.19 -0.88
N ALA A 39 7.45 -3.72 -1.40
CA ALA A 39 7.59 -4.04 -2.82
C ALA A 39 6.58 -5.12 -3.26
N PHE A 40 6.42 -6.17 -2.45
CA PHE A 40 5.47 -7.25 -2.71
C PHE A 40 4.02 -6.76 -2.67
N ALA A 41 3.67 -5.92 -1.69
CA ALA A 41 2.38 -5.25 -1.60
C ALA A 41 2.10 -4.40 -2.85
N PHE A 42 3.10 -3.69 -3.35
CA PHE A 42 2.97 -2.87 -4.56
C PHE A 42 2.69 -3.70 -5.80
N ILE A 43 3.39 -4.82 -5.97
CA ILE A 43 3.17 -5.75 -7.08
C ILE A 43 1.75 -6.32 -7.01
N LEU A 44 1.30 -6.75 -5.83
CA LEU A 44 -0.07 -7.25 -5.62
C LEU A 44 -1.14 -6.22 -6.02
N VAL A 45 -0.96 -4.96 -5.65
CA VAL A 45 -1.89 -3.88 -6.04
C VAL A 45 -1.86 -3.66 -7.56
N ILE A 46 -0.68 -3.60 -8.18
CA ILE A 46 -0.56 -3.43 -9.64
C ILE A 46 -1.21 -4.60 -10.37
N THR A 47 -0.91 -5.83 -9.97
CA THR A 47 -1.51 -7.04 -10.56
C THR A 47 -3.02 -7.06 -10.38
N GLY A 48 -3.54 -6.64 -9.22
CA GLY A 48 -4.99 -6.56 -9.00
C GLY A 48 -5.68 -5.48 -9.84
N ILE A 49 -4.99 -4.39 -10.16
CA ILE A 49 -5.49 -3.36 -11.10
C ILE A 49 -5.50 -3.93 -12.53
N VAL A 50 -4.45 -4.65 -12.94
CA VAL A 50 -4.37 -5.28 -14.28
C VAL A 50 -5.43 -6.36 -14.45
N PHE A 51 -5.71 -7.16 -13.41
CA PHE A 51 -6.79 -8.15 -13.38
C PHE A 51 -8.17 -7.54 -13.11
N GLY A 52 -8.35 -6.23 -13.34
CA GLY A 52 -9.60 -5.51 -13.07
C GLY A 52 -10.83 -6.02 -13.84
N ASP A 53 -10.61 -6.77 -14.92
CA ASP A 53 -11.68 -7.47 -15.66
C ASP A 53 -12.35 -8.56 -14.80
N ASP A 54 -11.55 -9.37 -14.11
CA ASP A 54 -12.03 -10.33 -13.11
C ASP A 54 -12.10 -9.64 -11.75
N ARG A 55 -13.18 -8.87 -11.56
CA ARG A 55 -13.43 -8.05 -10.36
C ARG A 55 -13.13 -8.77 -9.05
N ILE A 56 -13.52 -10.04 -8.93
CA ILE A 56 -13.30 -10.86 -7.73
C ILE A 56 -11.80 -11.03 -7.46
N ILE A 57 -11.03 -11.36 -8.50
CA ILE A 57 -9.57 -11.56 -8.42
C ILE A 57 -8.90 -10.21 -8.21
N GLY A 58 -9.21 -9.20 -9.02
CA GLY A 58 -8.64 -7.86 -8.93
C GLY A 58 -8.80 -7.22 -7.56
N TYR A 59 -10.01 -7.24 -6.98
CA TYR A 59 -10.25 -6.69 -5.65
C TYR A 59 -9.58 -7.48 -4.54
N SER A 60 -9.49 -8.82 -4.68
CA SER A 60 -8.80 -9.66 -3.71
C SER A 60 -7.30 -9.35 -3.68
N LEU A 61 -6.67 -9.23 -4.85
CA LEU A 61 -5.25 -8.86 -4.99
C LEU A 61 -4.97 -7.46 -4.42
N ILE A 62 -5.82 -6.47 -4.74
CA ILE A 62 -5.69 -5.12 -4.19
C ILE A 62 -5.86 -5.13 -2.67
N GLY A 63 -6.86 -5.85 -2.16
CA GLY A 63 -7.12 -5.97 -0.72
C GLY A 63 -5.96 -6.60 0.04
N ILE A 64 -5.41 -7.71 -0.47
CA ILE A 64 -4.24 -8.39 0.12
C ILE A 64 -3.02 -7.47 0.08
N GLY A 65 -2.77 -6.79 -1.04
CA GLY A 65 -1.67 -5.83 -1.17
C GLY A 65 -1.77 -4.69 -0.14
N LEU A 66 -2.98 -4.16 0.08
CA LEU A 66 -3.22 -3.12 1.07
C LEU A 66 -2.97 -3.61 2.50
N VAL A 67 -3.46 -4.81 2.86
CA VAL A 67 -3.24 -5.40 4.19
C VAL A 67 -1.75 -5.60 4.45
N LEU A 68 -0.99 -6.11 3.47
CA LEU A 68 0.46 -6.28 3.59
C LEU A 68 1.18 -4.94 3.79
N ALA A 69 0.77 -3.89 3.08
CA ALA A 69 1.33 -2.56 3.26
C ALA A 69 1.09 -2.02 4.68
N ILE A 70 -0.09 -2.24 5.25
CA ILE A 70 -0.40 -1.85 6.63
C ILE A 70 0.50 -2.60 7.61
N ILE A 71 0.64 -3.93 7.46
CA ILE A 71 1.51 -4.75 8.31
C ILE A 71 2.95 -4.25 8.26
N ASP A 72 3.47 -3.93 7.07
CA ASP A 72 4.83 -3.43 6.90
C ASP A 72 5.04 -2.08 7.62
N ILE A 73 4.07 -1.15 7.47
CA ILE A 73 4.11 0.15 8.14
C ILE A 73 4.10 -0.01 9.66
N VAL A 74 3.21 -0.84 10.21
CA VAL A 74 3.13 -1.10 11.66
C VAL A 74 4.43 -1.73 12.18
N ARG A 75 5.01 -2.68 11.43
CA ARG A 75 6.28 -3.34 11.78
C ARG A 75 7.46 -2.36 11.77
N ILE A 76 7.54 -1.48 10.78
CA ILE A 76 8.59 -0.46 10.67
C ILE A 76 8.47 0.56 11.80
N ARG A 77 7.25 0.97 12.17
CA ARG A 77 7.00 1.90 13.29
C ARG A 77 7.46 1.32 14.62
N LYS A 78 7.06 0.08 14.94
CA LYS A 78 7.52 -0.61 16.17
C LYS A 78 9.04 -0.70 16.25
N LYS A 79 9.71 -1.02 15.13
CA LYS A 79 11.17 -1.08 15.09
C LYS A 79 11.84 0.26 15.38
N LYS A 80 11.26 1.37 14.88
CA LYS A 80 11.78 2.72 15.17
C LYS A 80 11.58 3.14 16.62
N GLU A 81 10.43 2.83 17.22
CA GLU A 81 10.17 3.13 18.63
C GLU A 81 11.17 2.41 19.55
N GLN A 82 11.50 1.17 19.23
CA GLN A 82 12.47 0.36 19.97
C GLN A 82 13.93 0.86 19.81
N ASP A 83 14.31 1.34 18.63
CA ASP A 83 15.64 1.98 18.43
C ASP A 83 15.74 3.38 19.09
N SER A 84 14.61 4.05 19.36
CA SER A 84 14.58 5.41 19.93
C SER A 84 14.48 5.47 21.46
N ASN A 85 14.24 4.34 22.12
CA ASN A 85 14.29 4.21 23.57
C ASN A 85 15.37 3.20 23.95
N PRO A 86 16.66 3.59 23.95
CA PRO A 86 17.70 2.74 24.50
C PRO A 86 17.39 2.59 25.98
N SER A 87 17.08 1.36 26.40
CA SER A 87 16.94 0.96 27.79
C SER A 87 18.06 1.59 28.60
N GLN A 88 17.67 2.45 29.55
CA GLN A 88 18.51 2.84 30.68
C GLN A 88 18.92 1.60 31.49
#